data_AF-A0A350JN44-F1
#
_entry.id   AF-A0A350JN44-F1
#
_cell.length_a   1.000
_cell.length_b   1.000
_cell.length_c   1.000
_cell.angle_alpha   90.00
_cell.angle_beta   90.00
_cell.angle_gamma   90.00
#
_symmetry.space_group_name_H-M   'P 1'
#
loop_
_entity.id
_entity.type
_entity.pdbx_description
1 polymer ?
#
loop_
_entity_poly.entity_id
_entity_poly.type
_entity_poly.pdbx_seq_one_letter_code
_entity_poly.pdbx_strand_id
1 'polypeptide(L)'
;MFEKRNPYILKNIWDMHDGCSNCGQRYQLEPSFFYGAMYVNYGITIGIALTIAAIMMISGSWEKWHYLAAISAGIIGLAPITFRIGRMVWINMFVGYKPDESD
;
A
#
# COMPACT_ATOMS: atom_id res chain seq x y z
N MET A 1 2.34 13.38 -2.77
CA MET A 1 2.25 12.16 -3.60
C MET A 1 0.84 11.97 -4.17
N PHE A 2 -0.15 11.52 -3.40
CA PHE A 2 -1.53 11.35 -3.90
C PHE A 2 -2.32 12.65 -3.93
N GLU A 3 -3.17 12.86 -4.93
CA GLU A 3 -4.04 14.06 -5.03
C GLU A 3 -5.09 14.11 -3.92
N LYS A 4 -5.76 12.98 -3.67
CA LYS A 4 -6.75 12.85 -2.58
C LYS A 4 -6.12 12.20 -1.37
N ARG A 5 -6.23 12.84 -0.20
CA ARG A 5 -5.75 12.27 1.07
C ARG A 5 -6.49 10.99 1.47
N ASN A 6 -7.80 10.92 1.25
CA ASN A 6 -8.59 9.75 1.61
C ASN A 6 -8.39 8.60 0.60
N PRO A 7 -7.89 7.42 1.02
CA PRO A 7 -7.68 6.26 0.16
C PRO A 7 -8.98 5.59 -0.32
N TYR A 8 -10.08 5.75 0.40
CA TYR A 8 -11.36 5.12 0.07
C TYR A 8 -12.15 5.83 -1.03
N ILE A 9 -11.63 6.93 -1.58
CA ILE A 9 -12.19 7.58 -2.78
C ILE A 9 -11.68 6.80 -4.01
N LEU A 10 -12.36 5.69 -4.32
CA LEU A 10 -11.93 4.73 -5.34
C LEU A 10 -11.75 5.32 -6.74
N LYS A 11 -12.53 6.36 -7.08
CA LYS A 11 -12.44 7.05 -8.39
C LYS A 11 -11.05 7.66 -8.63
N ASN A 12 -10.39 8.12 -7.58
CA ASN A 12 -9.13 8.88 -7.64
C ASN A 12 -8.00 8.12 -6.94
N ILE A 13 -8.11 6.80 -6.84
CA ILE A 13 -7.10 5.97 -6.15
C ILE A 13 -5.76 5.97 -6.89
N TRP A 14 -5.80 6.09 -8.22
CA TRP A 14 -4.64 6.11 -9.10
C TRP A 14 -4.03 7.50 -9.27
N ASP A 15 -4.79 8.55 -8.94
CA ASP A 15 -4.42 9.94 -9.14
C ASP A 15 -3.29 10.36 -8.20
N MET A 16 -2.21 10.81 -8.81
CA MET A 16 -1.00 11.21 -8.14
C MET A 16 -0.47 12.47 -8.80
N HIS A 17 0.13 13.34 -7.99
CA HIS A 17 0.84 14.50 -8.51
C HIS A 17 2.04 14.02 -9.34
N ASP A 18 2.44 14.79 -10.36
CA ASP A 18 3.60 14.44 -11.19
C ASP A 18 4.92 14.51 -10.42
N GLY A 19 5.00 15.37 -9.41
CA GLY A 19 6.19 15.56 -8.59
C GLY A 19 5.87 16.10 -7.20
N CYS A 20 6.88 16.07 -6.33
CA CYS A 20 6.80 16.63 -5.00
C CYS A 20 6.89 18.16 -5.07
N SER A 21 5.95 18.86 -4.45
CA SER A 21 5.94 20.33 -4.40
C SER A 21 7.08 20.93 -3.56
N ASN A 22 7.68 20.14 -2.66
CA ASN A 22 8.73 20.62 -1.75
C ASN A 22 10.14 20.44 -2.32
N CYS A 23 10.43 19.28 -2.91
CA CYS A 23 11.77 18.95 -3.41
C CYS A 23 11.86 18.83 -4.94
N GLY A 24 10.76 19.05 -5.67
CA GLY A 24 10.72 18.93 -7.13
C GLY A 24 10.86 17.51 -7.69
N GLN A 25 11.09 16.51 -6.83
CA GLN A 25 11.30 15.13 -7.25
C GLN A 25 10.08 14.57 -7.98
N ARG A 26 10.28 14.07 -9.21
CA ARG A 26 9.26 13.37 -9.97
C ARG A 26 8.93 12.03 -9.29
N TYR A 27 7.64 11.77 -9.05
CA TYR A 27 7.22 10.51 -8.41
C TYR A 27 7.26 9.32 -9.37
N GLN A 28 7.08 9.57 -10.67
CA GLN A 28 7.31 8.59 -11.73
C GLN A 28 8.66 8.88 -12.36
N LEU A 29 9.68 8.08 -12.03
CA LEU A 29 11.00 8.20 -12.64
C LEU A 29 11.02 7.67 -14.07
N GLU A 30 10.24 6.63 -14.33
CA GLU A 30 10.16 5.92 -15.62
C GLU A 30 8.69 5.61 -15.95
N PRO A 31 8.32 5.51 -17.24
CA PRO A 31 7.00 5.01 -17.62
C PRO A 31 6.81 3.59 -17.04
N SER A 32 5.69 3.38 -16.34
CA SER A 32 5.38 2.12 -15.62
C SER A 32 6.23 1.82 -14.38
N PHE A 33 6.91 2.80 -13.79
CA PHE A 33 7.72 2.61 -12.57
C PHE A 33 7.00 1.86 -11.42
N PHE A 34 5.70 2.06 -11.24
CA PHE A 34 4.91 1.41 -10.17
C PHE A 34 4.50 -0.03 -10.44
N TYR A 35 4.95 -0.66 -11.54
CA TYR A 35 4.67 -2.07 -11.78
C TYR A 35 5.27 -2.95 -10.67
N GLY A 36 6.49 -2.60 -10.24
CA GLY A 36 7.16 -3.28 -9.12
C GLY A 36 6.46 -3.09 -7.76
N ALA A 37 5.77 -1.97 -7.56
CA ALA A 37 5.00 -1.70 -6.35
C ALA A 37 3.85 -2.70 -6.13
N MET A 38 3.41 -3.41 -7.19
CA MET A 38 2.44 -4.50 -7.06
C MET A 38 3.01 -5.70 -6.29
N TYR A 39 4.30 -6.03 -6.45
CA TYR A 39 4.96 -7.10 -5.68
C TYR A 39 5.07 -6.72 -4.20
N VAL A 40 5.35 -5.45 -3.90
CA VAL A 40 5.35 -4.95 -2.52
C VAL A 40 3.95 -5.09 -1.91
N ASN A 41 2.91 -4.71 -2.65
CA ASN A 41 1.52 -4.89 -2.21
C ASN A 41 1.18 -6.36 -1.97
N TYR A 42 1.66 -7.28 -2.81
CA TYR A 42 1.47 -8.71 -2.61
C TYR A 42 2.07 -9.20 -1.28
N GLY A 43 3.31 -8.78 -0.98
CA GLY A 43 3.95 -9.08 0.31
C GLY A 43 3.15 -8.54 1.52
N ILE A 44 2.66 -7.30 1.43
CA ILE A 44 1.79 -6.69 2.46
C ILE A 44 0.50 -7.49 2.64
N THR A 45 -0.11 -7.93 1.54
CA THR A 45 -1.38 -8.68 1.57
C THR A 45 -1.21 -10.04 2.22
N ILE A 46 -0.09 -10.74 1.96
CA ILE A 46 0.27 -11.98 2.67
C ILE A 46 0.43 -11.71 4.16
N GLY A 47 1.14 -10.64 4.52
CA GLY A 47 1.31 -10.23 5.93
C GLY A 47 -0.03 -10.06 6.63
N ILE A 48 -0.97 -9.33 6.02
CA ILE A 48 -2.34 -9.14 6.53
C ILE A 48 -3.06 -10.47 6.71
N ALA A 49 -3.02 -11.36 5.71
CA ALA A 49 -3.66 -12.66 5.77
C ALA A 49 -3.12 -13.52 6.92
N LEU A 50 -1.79 -13.55 7.09
CA LEU A 50 -1.13 -14.26 8.19
C LEU A 50 -1.47 -13.66 9.55
N THR A 51 -1.52 -12.33 9.67
CA THR A 51 -1.91 -11.66 10.92
C THR A 51 -3.35 -11.99 11.30
N ILE A 52 -4.29 -11.92 10.35
CA ILE A 52 -5.70 -12.27 10.59
C ILE A 52 -5.82 -13.75 11.00
N ALA A 53 -5.15 -14.65 10.27
CA ALA A 53 -5.16 -16.07 10.58
C ALA A 53 -4.59 -16.37 11.98
N ALA A 54 -3.47 -15.73 12.34
CA ALA A 54 -2.85 -15.89 13.65
C ALA A 54 -3.75 -15.41 14.79
N ILE A 55 -4.39 -14.24 14.64
CA ILE A 55 -5.34 -13.70 15.63
C ILE A 55 -6.52 -14.68 15.81
N MET A 56 -7.09 -15.17 14.70
CA MET A 56 -8.20 -16.12 14.76
C MET A 56 -7.79 -17.43 15.42
N MET A 57 -6.60 -17.94 15.12
CA MET A 57 -6.07 -19.18 15.70
C MET A 57 -5.91 -19.09 17.22
N ILE A 58 -5.49 -17.94 17.75
CA ILE A 58 -5.33 -17.71 19.20
C ILE A 58 -6.68 -17.51 19.88
N SER A 59 -7.66 -16.94 19.18
CA SER A 59 -8.99 -16.63 19.74
C SER A 59 -9.92 -17.83 19.92
N GLY A 60 -9.61 -19.00 19.34
CA GLY A 60 -10.38 -20.23 19.50
C GLY A 60 -10.47 -21.09 18.24
N SER A 61 -11.29 -22.14 18.29
CA SER A 61 -11.57 -22.99 17.13
C SER A 61 -12.65 -22.37 16.25
N TRP A 62 -12.27 -21.88 15.08
CA TRP A 62 -13.18 -21.38 14.06
C TRP A 62 -13.29 -22.36 12.89
N GLU A 63 -14.45 -22.40 12.23
CA GLU A 63 -14.58 -23.16 10.99
C GLU A 63 -13.82 -22.48 9.84
N LYS A 64 -13.41 -23.27 8.85
CA LYS A 64 -12.63 -22.81 7.68
C LYS A 64 -13.29 -21.65 6.93
N TRP A 65 -14.63 -21.63 6.88
CA TRP A 65 -15.38 -20.55 6.23
C TRP A 65 -15.21 -19.19 6.91
N HIS A 66 -15.05 -19.17 8.24
CA HIS A 66 -14.82 -17.93 8.99
C HIS A 66 -13.45 -17.34 8.66
N TYR A 67 -12.41 -18.18 8.54
CA TYR A 67 -11.08 -17.74 8.11
C TYR A 67 -11.12 -17.15 6.70
N LEU A 68 -11.77 -17.82 5.75
CA LEU A 68 -11.93 -17.32 4.38
C LEU A 68 -12.65 -15.97 4.38
N ALA A 69 -13.79 -15.86 5.06
CA ALA A 69 -14.55 -14.63 5.13
C ALA A 69 -13.75 -13.48 5.77
N ALA A 70 -13.07 -13.73 6.89
CA ALA A 70 -12.30 -12.72 7.60
C ALA A 70 -11.09 -12.23 6.79
N ILE A 71 -10.32 -13.14 6.18
CA ILE A 71 -9.17 -12.79 5.34
C ILE A 71 -9.63 -12.03 4.10
N SER A 72 -10.65 -12.51 3.39
CA SER A 72 -11.20 -11.82 2.22
C SER A 72 -11.74 -10.43 2.57
N ALA A 73 -12.50 -10.30 3.65
CA ALA A 73 -13.01 -9.01 4.12
C ALA A 73 -11.88 -8.06 4.52
N GLY A 74 -10.85 -8.56 5.22
CA GLY A 74 -9.67 -7.77 5.61
C GLY A 74 -8.89 -7.27 4.40
N ILE A 75 -8.63 -8.13 3.41
CA ILE A 75 -7.91 -7.74 2.19
C ILE A 75 -8.72 -6.75 1.36
N ILE A 76 -10.01 -6.99 1.14
CA ILE A 76 -10.86 -6.09 0.34
C ILE A 76 -11.04 -4.74 1.04
N GLY A 77 -11.27 -4.75 2.35
CA GLY A 77 -11.42 -3.53 3.15
C GLY A 77 -10.13 -2.70 3.18
N LEU A 78 -8.98 -3.35 3.27
CA LEU A 78 -7.67 -2.67 3.32
C LEU A 78 -7.04 -2.43 1.94
N ALA A 79 -7.61 -2.99 0.86
CA ALA A 79 -7.10 -2.86 -0.50
C ALA A 79 -6.70 -1.43 -0.91
N PRO A 80 -7.51 -0.38 -0.68
CA PRO A 80 -7.12 0.97 -1.06
C PRO A 80 -5.92 1.51 -0.26
N ILE A 81 -5.75 1.03 0.97
CA ILE A 81 -4.62 1.40 1.84
C ILE A 81 -3.36 0.65 1.41
N THR A 82 -3.43 -0.68 1.26
CA THR A 82 -2.27 -1.50 0.90
C THR A 82 -1.69 -1.07 -0.45
N PHE A 83 -2.57 -0.71 -1.39
CA PHE A 83 -2.18 -0.20 -2.69
C PHE A 83 -1.34 1.09 -2.59
N ARG A 84 -1.76 2.04 -1.74
CA ARG A 84 -0.99 3.27 -1.52
C ARG A 84 0.31 3.02 -0.78
N ILE A 85 0.29 2.16 0.24
CA ILE A 85 1.50 1.79 0.99
C ILE A 85 2.51 1.12 0.07
N GLY A 86 2.08 0.20 -0.80
CA GLY A 86 2.95 -0.44 -1.78
C GLY A 86 3.70 0.58 -2.65
N ARG A 87 3.00 1.62 -3.14
CA ARG A 87 3.63 2.70 -3.91
C ARG A 87 4.56 3.59 -3.09
N MET A 88 4.21 3.89 -1.83
CA MET A 88 5.05 4.70 -0.95
C MET A 88 6.35 3.98 -0.58
N VAL A 89 6.24 2.70 -0.18
CA VAL A 89 7.40 1.85 0.15
C VAL A 89 8.27 1.65 -1.08
N TRP A 90 7.65 1.42 -2.26
CA TRP A 90 8.39 1.29 -3.51
C TRP A 90 9.22 2.53 -3.82
N ILE A 91 8.64 3.74 -3.83
CA ILE A 91 9.43 4.96 -4.05
C ILE A 91 10.56 5.08 -3.03
N ASN A 92 10.30 4.82 -1.75
CA ASN A 92 11.31 4.99 -0.72
C ASN A 92 12.50 4.03 -0.87
N MET A 93 12.32 2.88 -1.55
CA MET A 93 13.40 1.95 -1.88
C MET A 93 14.35 2.50 -2.95
N PHE A 94 13.85 3.34 -3.88
CA PHE A 94 14.63 3.89 -4.99
C PHE A 94 15.06 5.34 -4.76
N VAL A 95 14.28 6.09 -4.00
CA VAL A 95 14.52 7.50 -3.67
C VAL A 95 14.93 7.55 -2.21
N GLY A 96 16.24 7.59 -2.00
CA GLY A 96 16.83 7.79 -0.68
C GLY A 96 16.37 9.11 -0.07
N TYR A 97 16.12 9.10 1.24
CA TYR A 97 15.84 10.32 1.98
C TYR A 97 17.08 11.23 1.92
N LYS A 98 16.93 12.40 1.33
CA LYS A 98 17.91 13.48 1.43
C LYS A 98 17.42 14.43 2.53
N PRO A 99 17.98 14.36 3.75
CA PRO A 99 17.85 15.47 4.67
C PRO A 99 18.50 16.67 3.98
N ASP A 100 17.70 17.73 3.76
CA ASP A 100 18.19 19.11 3.66
C ASP A 100 19.41 19.35 2.75
N GLU A 101 19.13 19.65 1.48
CA GLU A 101 19.84 20.75 0.83
C GLU A 101 18.93 21.97 1.01
N SER A 102 19.00 22.55 2.21
CA SER A 102 18.48 23.88 2.51
C SER A 102 19.38 24.89 1.80
N ASP A 103 18.89 25.45 0.71
CA ASP A 103 19.06 26.87 0.45
C ASP A 103 17.81 27.60 0.97
#